data_AF-A0A914G863-F1
#
_entry.id   AF-A0A914G863-F1
#
_cell.length_a   1.000
_cell.length_b   1.000
_cell.length_c   1.000
_cell.angle_alpha   90.00
_cell.angle_beta   90.00
_cell.angle_gamma   90.00
#
_symmetry.space_group_name_H-M   'P 1'
#
loop_
_entity.id
_entity.type
_entity.pdbx_description
1 polymer ?
#
loop_
_entity_poly.entity_id
_entity_poly.type
_entity_poly.pdbx_seq_one_letter_code
_entity_poly.pdbx_strand_id
1 'polypeptide(L)'
;MINPEFMSNNVQYAISIGEFGNPDYDLVVNSSDRSLPSMPIYDSTKFYAMPWGTHKPVCEVQCSWENILPRIFQSNAIFRVCKMLKEFREEAEARSANNTEVGALISVVLNAIDETLCALHWIETSASYEKIRDDDMILTQLDHHLQQNRFVQFSSMREKLEIFKYSAMEVSKMEEPGIQKLMACAKELEELIIDAQISIPNVIVWMLVDREAVAFAKIPVSEITFSTNEMRSGIDCGKLKTIYFKWIKQKSNNRKLM
;
A
#
# COMPACT_ATOMS: atom_id res chain seq x y z
N MET A 1 14.52 -4.59 15.49
CA MET A 1 15.51 -4.65 16.59
C MET A 1 14.74 -4.59 17.91
N ILE A 2 15.10 -5.40 18.89
CA ILE A 2 14.45 -5.43 20.21
C ILE A 2 15.14 -4.42 21.14
N ASN A 3 14.36 -3.71 21.95
CA ASN A 3 14.88 -2.79 22.95
C ASN A 3 15.64 -3.59 24.05
N PRO A 4 16.87 -3.20 24.43
CA PRO A 4 17.64 -3.86 25.49
C PRO A 4 16.91 -4.02 26.83
N GLU A 5 15.92 -3.16 27.13
CA GLU A 5 15.07 -3.29 28.34
C GLU A 5 14.35 -4.66 28.41
N PHE A 6 14.14 -5.33 27.27
CA PHE A 6 13.45 -6.62 27.18
C PHE A 6 14.38 -7.82 26.95
N MET A 7 15.69 -7.67 27.15
CA MET A 7 16.67 -8.72 26.85
C MET A 7 16.47 -10.02 27.65
N SER A 8 15.91 -9.92 28.85
CA SER A 8 15.68 -11.05 29.76
C SER A 8 14.21 -11.46 29.84
N ASN A 9 13.35 -10.91 28.98
CA ASN A 9 11.92 -11.15 28.98
C ASN A 9 11.52 -12.04 27.81
N ASN A 10 10.40 -12.75 27.95
CA ASN A 10 9.85 -13.50 26.83
C ASN A 10 9.14 -12.55 25.88
N VAL A 11 9.71 -12.39 24.69
CA VAL A 11 9.12 -11.61 23.61
C VAL A 11 8.30 -12.54 22.72
N GLN A 12 7.09 -12.11 22.39
CA GLN A 12 6.18 -12.80 21.49
C GLN A 12 5.53 -11.78 20.55
N TYR A 13 5.23 -12.20 19.33
CA TYR A 13 4.42 -11.44 18.38
C TYR A 13 3.07 -12.09 18.17
N ALA A 14 2.02 -11.28 18.09
CA ALA A 14 0.65 -11.69 17.79
C ALA A 14 0.11 -10.89 16.61
N ILE A 15 -0.69 -11.51 15.75
CA ILE A 15 -1.32 -10.89 14.58
C ILE A 15 -2.83 -10.91 14.77
N SER A 16 -3.50 -9.80 14.48
CA SER A 16 -4.96 -9.70 14.58
C SER A 16 -5.50 -8.79 13.49
N ILE A 17 -6.70 -9.07 12.99
CA ILE A 17 -7.44 -8.20 12.07
C ILE A 17 -8.77 -7.73 12.70
N GLY A 18 -8.90 -7.77 14.03
CA GLY A 18 -10.14 -7.41 14.74
C GLY A 18 -11.11 -8.59 14.95
N GLU A 19 -12.19 -8.33 15.69
CA GLU A 19 -13.11 -9.34 16.25
C GLU A 19 -14.28 -9.69 15.31
N PHE A 20 -14.50 -8.94 14.23
CA PHE A 20 -15.71 -9.12 13.41
C PHE A 20 -15.44 -9.90 12.13
N GLY A 21 -15.98 -11.11 12.06
CA GLY A 21 -16.12 -11.84 10.81
C GLY A 21 -16.38 -13.32 11.02
N ASN A 22 -15.85 -13.90 12.09
CA ASN A 22 -16.17 -15.27 12.47
C ASN A 22 -16.99 -15.26 13.78
N PRO A 23 -18.28 -15.65 13.79
CA PRO A 23 -19.01 -15.84 15.05
C PRO A 23 -18.38 -16.91 15.94
N ASP A 24 -17.57 -17.79 15.35
CA ASP A 24 -16.76 -18.80 16.03
C ASP A 24 -15.35 -18.30 16.40
N TYR A 25 -15.08 -16.97 16.39
CA TYR A 25 -13.73 -16.44 16.68
C TYR A 25 -13.16 -16.95 18.02
N ASP A 26 -14.02 -17.09 19.04
CA ASP A 26 -13.66 -17.67 20.35
C ASP A 26 -13.78 -19.21 20.41
N LEU A 27 -14.43 -19.82 19.41
CA LEU A 27 -14.69 -21.26 19.33
C LEU A 27 -13.65 -22.00 18.48
N VAL A 28 -12.97 -21.31 17.56
CA VAL A 28 -11.81 -21.82 16.83
C VAL A 28 -10.58 -21.63 17.71
N VAL A 29 -9.90 -22.72 18.05
CA VAL A 29 -8.63 -22.70 18.79
C VAL A 29 -7.53 -22.11 17.88
N ASN A 30 -7.50 -20.79 17.75
CA ASN A 30 -6.50 -20.07 16.97
C ASN A 30 -5.21 -19.98 17.78
N SER A 31 -4.37 -21.02 17.67
CA SER A 31 -3.01 -21.04 18.21
C SER A 31 -1.96 -20.61 17.17
N SER A 32 -2.39 -20.23 15.95
CA SER A 32 -1.53 -19.83 14.83
C SER A 32 -1.40 -18.32 14.67
N ASP A 33 -2.12 -17.48 15.42
CA ASP A 33 -2.02 -16.02 15.33
C ASP A 33 -0.75 -15.47 16.01
N ARG A 34 -0.01 -16.32 16.72
CA ARG A 34 1.11 -15.94 17.58
C ARG A 34 2.37 -16.74 17.26
N SER A 35 3.51 -16.06 17.36
CA SER A 35 4.82 -16.70 17.41
C SER A 35 5.07 -17.36 18.78
N LEU A 36 6.05 -18.26 18.88
CA LEU A 36 6.46 -18.81 20.17
C LEU A 36 7.18 -17.73 21.01
N PRO A 37 6.86 -17.61 22.32
CA PRO A 37 7.59 -16.72 23.21
C PRO A 37 9.06 -17.14 23.31
N SER A 38 9.97 -16.18 23.19
CA SER A 38 11.41 -16.44 23.31
C SER A 38 12.18 -15.22 23.79
N MET A 39 13.29 -15.45 24.48
CA MET A 39 14.20 -14.38 24.87
C MET A 39 15.03 -13.91 23.66
N PRO A 40 15.18 -12.60 23.44
CA PRO A 40 16.05 -12.08 22.39
C PRO A 40 17.51 -12.49 22.60
N ILE A 41 18.22 -12.75 21.50
CA ILE A 41 19.66 -13.00 21.50
C ILE A 41 20.39 -11.74 21.01
N TYR A 42 21.50 -11.43 21.66
CA TYR A 42 22.41 -10.36 21.24
C TYR A 42 23.22 -10.82 20.03
N ASP A 43 23.18 -10.05 18.94
CA ASP A 43 23.84 -10.38 17.67
C ASP A 43 25.37 -10.22 17.67
N SER A 44 25.98 -10.03 18.84
CA SER A 44 27.41 -9.76 19.07
C SER A 44 27.94 -8.46 18.46
N THR A 45 27.13 -7.72 17.71
CA THR A 45 27.54 -6.49 17.05
C THR A 45 26.93 -5.27 17.73
N LYS A 46 25.59 -5.13 17.75
CA LYS A 46 24.90 -3.93 18.26
C LYS A 46 23.46 -4.15 18.73
N PHE A 47 22.79 -5.23 18.35
CA PHE A 47 21.33 -5.31 18.53
C PHE A 47 20.85 -6.64 19.11
N TYR A 48 19.70 -6.57 19.78
CA TYR A 48 18.93 -7.76 20.17
C TYR A 48 17.96 -8.13 19.05
N ALA A 49 17.92 -9.42 18.71
CA ALA A 49 17.04 -9.99 17.71
C ALA A 49 16.35 -11.26 18.23
N MET A 50 15.21 -11.60 17.65
CA MET A 50 14.55 -12.86 17.97
C MET A 50 15.38 -14.05 17.47
N PRO A 51 15.50 -15.14 18.26
CA PRO A 51 16.36 -16.28 17.94
C PRO A 51 15.70 -17.26 16.96
N TRP A 52 15.05 -16.75 15.91
CA TRP A 52 14.33 -17.59 14.95
C TRP A 52 15.26 -18.28 13.95
N GLY A 53 16.44 -17.72 13.67
CA GLY A 53 17.40 -18.30 12.73
C GLY A 53 16.74 -18.66 11.40
N THR A 54 16.80 -19.93 11.02
CA THR A 54 16.17 -20.49 9.80
C THR A 54 14.66 -20.76 9.95
N HIS A 55 14.14 -20.80 11.17
CA HIS A 55 12.75 -21.12 11.47
C HIS A 55 11.96 -19.85 11.79
N LYS A 56 11.66 -19.07 10.76
CA LYS A 56 10.80 -17.89 10.90
C LYS A 56 9.38 -18.34 11.26
N PRO A 57 8.73 -17.73 12.26
CA PRO A 57 7.36 -18.07 12.61
C PRO A 57 6.43 -17.75 11.43
N VAL A 58 5.46 -18.62 11.20
CA VAL A 58 4.34 -18.39 10.29
C VAL A 58 3.10 -18.21 11.15
N CYS A 59 2.36 -17.14 10.90
CA CYS A 59 1.12 -16.88 11.59
C CYS A 59 -0.04 -16.89 10.60
N GLU A 60 -1.15 -17.49 11.01
CA GLU A 60 -2.40 -17.55 10.24
C GLU A 60 -3.50 -16.90 11.07
N VAL A 61 -4.28 -16.02 10.45
CA VAL A 61 -5.42 -15.38 11.10
C VAL A 61 -6.65 -15.67 10.26
N GLN A 62 -7.51 -16.54 10.80
CA GLN A 62 -8.79 -16.83 10.18
C GLN A 62 -9.80 -15.72 10.52
N CYS A 63 -10.43 -15.18 9.50
CA CYS A 63 -11.45 -14.15 9.62
C CYS A 63 -12.47 -14.33 8.49
N SER A 64 -13.71 -13.90 8.72
CA SER A 64 -14.79 -13.96 7.73
C SER A 64 -15.42 -12.58 7.57
N TRP A 65 -14.64 -11.68 6.97
CA TRP A 65 -15.11 -10.35 6.59
C TRP A 65 -15.99 -10.43 5.35
N GLU A 66 -16.83 -9.41 5.15
CA GLU A 66 -17.50 -9.23 3.86
C GLU A 66 -16.51 -9.19 2.70
N ASN A 67 -16.91 -9.72 1.55
CA ASN A 67 -16.07 -9.72 0.36
C ASN A 67 -15.96 -8.30 -0.24
N ILE A 68 -14.96 -7.55 0.22
CA ILE A 68 -14.63 -6.19 -0.24
C ILE A 68 -13.48 -6.17 -1.25
N LEU A 69 -13.02 -7.34 -1.71
CA LEU A 69 -11.91 -7.46 -2.65
C LEU A 69 -12.07 -6.61 -3.92
N PRO A 70 -13.25 -6.49 -4.55
CA PRO A 70 -13.40 -5.69 -5.76
C PRO A 70 -13.06 -4.22 -5.52
N ARG A 71 -13.51 -3.67 -4.38
CA ARG A 71 -13.24 -2.28 -3.97
C ARG A 71 -11.75 -2.05 -3.73
N ILE A 72 -11.09 -3.01 -3.06
CA ILE A 72 -9.63 -2.99 -2.87
C ILE A 72 -8.90 -3.09 -4.22
N PHE A 73 -9.29 -4.03 -5.09
CA PHE A 73 -8.66 -4.23 -6.39
C PHE A 73 -8.74 -2.98 -7.26
N GLN A 74 -9.88 -2.30 -7.26
CA GLN A 74 -10.03 -1.03 -7.96
C GLN A 74 -9.11 0.05 -7.39
N SER A 75 -9.10 0.21 -6.06
CA SER A 75 -8.25 1.18 -5.38
C SER A 75 -6.76 0.91 -5.60
N ASN A 76 -6.36 -0.36 -5.59
CA ASN A 76 -4.99 -0.80 -5.85
C ASN A 76 -4.56 -0.53 -7.30
N ALA A 77 -5.44 -0.78 -8.28
CA ALA A 77 -5.15 -0.48 -9.68
C ALA A 77 -4.86 1.01 -9.88
N ILE A 78 -5.69 1.88 -9.31
CA ILE A 78 -5.49 3.34 -9.36
C ILE A 78 -4.19 3.73 -8.64
N PHE A 79 -3.93 3.15 -7.47
CA PHE A 79 -2.70 3.39 -6.70
C PHE A 79 -1.44 3.02 -7.49
N ARG A 80 -1.45 1.92 -8.26
CA ARG A 80 -0.32 1.51 -9.11
C ARG A 80 -0.01 2.57 -10.17
N VAL A 81 -1.03 3.11 -10.83
CA VAL A 81 -0.87 4.19 -11.81
C VAL A 81 -0.34 5.46 -11.14
N CYS A 82 -0.89 5.83 -9.98
CA CYS A 82 -0.41 6.98 -9.22
C CYS A 82 1.07 6.83 -8.81
N LYS A 83 1.49 5.64 -8.34
CA LYS A 83 2.88 5.34 -7.96
C LYS A 83 3.82 5.43 -9.16
N MET A 84 3.46 4.81 -10.28
CA MET A 84 4.21 4.89 -11.53
C MET A 84 4.40 6.33 -12.00
N LEU A 85 3.32 7.13 -11.96
CA LEU A 85 3.37 8.54 -12.36
C LEU A 85 4.28 9.39 -11.45
N LYS A 86 4.30 9.09 -10.14
CA LYS A 86 5.23 9.72 -9.19
C LYS A 86 6.68 9.33 -9.46
N GLU A 87 6.95 8.06 -9.78
CA GLU A 87 8.30 7.59 -10.14
C GLU A 87 8.80 8.30 -11.40
N PHE A 88 7.98 8.40 -12.45
CA PHE A 88 8.31 9.18 -13.64
C PHE A 88 8.56 10.66 -13.35
N ARG A 89 7.75 11.25 -12.47
CA ARG A 89 7.93 12.64 -12.04
C ARG A 89 9.27 12.83 -11.34
N GLU A 90 9.62 11.98 -10.38
CA GLU A 90 10.91 12.04 -9.68
C GLU A 90 12.08 11.89 -10.67
N GLU A 91 11.94 11.01 -11.66
CA GLU A 91 12.91 10.80 -12.73
C GLU A 91 13.06 12.03 -13.64
N ALA A 92 11.96 12.72 -13.94
CA ALA A 92 11.95 13.94 -14.73
C ALA A 92 12.56 15.12 -13.96
N GLU A 93 12.21 15.28 -12.67
CA GLU A 93 12.80 16.28 -11.78
C GLU A 93 14.32 16.10 -11.65
N ALA A 94 14.79 14.87 -11.47
CA ALA A 94 16.21 14.56 -11.41
C ALA A 94 16.96 14.92 -12.71
N ARG A 95 16.35 14.69 -13.88
CA ARG A 95 16.95 15.06 -15.17
C ARG A 95 16.96 16.57 -15.39
N SER A 96 15.90 17.26 -14.99
CA SER A 96 15.83 18.72 -15.06
C SER A 96 16.91 19.36 -14.18
N ALA A 97 17.10 18.87 -12.95
CA ALA A 97 18.10 19.39 -12.02
C ALA A 97 19.55 19.18 -12.51
N ASN A 98 19.83 18.08 -13.21
CA ASN A 98 21.17 17.72 -13.68
C ASN A 98 21.56 18.40 -15.00
N ASN A 99 20.72 19.27 -15.58
CA ASN A 99 20.91 19.84 -16.92
C ASN A 99 21.20 18.77 -17.99
N THR A 100 20.55 17.60 -17.87
CA THR A 100 20.65 16.52 -18.84
C THR A 100 20.09 16.98 -20.20
N GLU A 101 20.46 16.31 -21.29
CA GLU A 101 19.92 16.61 -22.62
C GLU A 101 18.39 16.73 -22.60
N VAL A 102 17.87 17.84 -23.13
CA VAL A 102 16.43 18.17 -23.13
C VAL A 102 15.60 17.05 -23.76
N GLY A 103 16.15 16.37 -24.78
CA GLY A 103 15.50 15.21 -25.40
C GLY A 103 15.25 14.03 -24.44
N ALA A 104 16.14 13.82 -23.46
CA ALA A 104 15.99 12.77 -22.46
C ALA A 104 14.94 13.11 -21.40
N LEU A 105 14.71 14.40 -21.11
CA LEU A 105 13.60 14.83 -20.26
C LEU A 105 12.26 14.65 -20.98
N ILE A 106 12.19 15.11 -22.24
CA ILE A 106 10.99 14.98 -23.08
C ILE A 106 10.56 13.52 -23.21
N SER A 107 11.50 12.61 -23.44
CA SER A 107 11.18 11.18 -23.59
C SER A 107 10.54 10.60 -22.33
N VAL A 108 10.99 11.02 -21.15
CA VAL A 108 10.46 10.55 -19.86
C VAL A 108 9.05 11.07 -19.64
N VAL A 109 8.82 12.36 -19.90
CA VAL A 109 7.48 12.96 -19.76
C VAL A 109 6.50 12.34 -20.76
N LEU A 110 6.92 12.12 -22.01
CA LEU A 110 6.09 11.46 -23.02
C LEU A 110 5.79 10.00 -22.65
N ASN A 111 6.79 9.24 -22.21
CA ASN A 111 6.59 7.87 -21.74
C ASN A 111 5.63 7.84 -20.55
N ALA A 112 5.77 8.76 -19.60
CA ALA A 112 4.87 8.86 -18.46
C ALA A 112 3.42 9.12 -18.88
N ILE A 113 3.20 10.01 -19.85
CA ILE A 113 1.88 10.29 -20.41
C ILE A 113 1.32 9.04 -21.09
N ASP A 114 2.10 8.38 -21.94
CA ASP A 114 1.65 7.22 -22.73
C ASP A 114 1.32 6.01 -21.84
N GLU A 115 2.18 5.70 -20.88
CA GLU A 115 1.92 4.66 -19.89
C GLU A 115 0.67 4.98 -19.04
N THR A 116 0.48 6.25 -18.66
CA THR A 116 -0.72 6.67 -17.91
C THR A 116 -1.98 6.52 -18.75
N LEU A 117 -1.97 6.96 -20.01
CA LEU A 117 -3.12 6.81 -20.92
C LEU A 117 -3.48 5.33 -21.11
N CYS A 118 -2.49 4.46 -21.36
CA CYS A 118 -2.68 3.02 -21.47
C CYS A 118 -3.24 2.41 -20.19
N ALA A 119 -2.68 2.77 -19.03
CA ALA A 119 -3.11 2.22 -17.75
C ALA A 119 -4.54 2.65 -17.37
N LEU A 120 -4.91 3.92 -17.60
CA LEU A 120 -6.27 4.40 -17.35
C LEU A 120 -7.27 3.70 -18.27
N HIS A 121 -6.95 3.56 -19.56
CA HIS A 121 -7.79 2.82 -20.49
C HIS A 121 -7.95 1.34 -20.08
N TRP A 122 -6.88 0.71 -19.59
CA TRP A 122 -6.94 -0.65 -19.06
C TRP A 122 -7.87 -0.74 -17.84
N ILE A 123 -7.83 0.24 -16.91
CA ILE A 123 -8.73 0.27 -15.76
C ILE A 123 -10.19 0.37 -16.22
N GLU A 124 -10.50 1.29 -17.14
CA GLU A 124 -11.85 1.48 -17.70
C GLU A 124 -12.39 0.19 -18.35
N THR A 125 -11.53 -0.53 -19.08
CA THR A 125 -11.94 -1.70 -19.87
C THR A 125 -11.91 -3.00 -19.11
N SER A 126 -10.94 -3.19 -18.21
CA SER A 126 -10.64 -4.50 -17.63
C SER A 126 -10.92 -4.56 -16.13
N ALA A 127 -10.88 -3.43 -15.42
CA ALA A 127 -11.12 -3.36 -13.98
C ALA A 127 -12.58 -3.02 -13.60
N SER A 128 -13.54 -3.15 -14.53
CA SER A 128 -14.96 -2.99 -14.18
C SER A 128 -15.41 -4.06 -13.18
N TYR A 129 -16.21 -3.67 -12.19
CA TYR A 129 -16.78 -4.60 -11.21
C TYR A 129 -17.51 -5.77 -11.87
N GLU A 130 -18.16 -5.54 -13.02
CA GLU A 130 -18.87 -6.57 -13.80
C GLU A 130 -17.94 -7.68 -14.32
N LYS A 131 -16.65 -7.37 -14.53
CA LYS A 131 -15.62 -8.31 -15.00
C LYS A 131 -14.80 -8.91 -13.86
N ILE A 132 -14.90 -8.32 -12.67
CA ILE A 132 -14.24 -8.78 -11.44
C ILE A 132 -15.17 -9.71 -10.65
N ARG A 133 -16.43 -9.82 -11.07
CA ARG A 133 -17.48 -10.53 -10.34
C ARG A 133 -17.08 -11.97 -10.00
N ASP A 134 -17.00 -12.19 -8.69
CA ASP A 134 -17.10 -13.51 -8.07
C ASP A 134 -18.58 -13.74 -7.70
N ASP A 135 -19.00 -15.00 -7.59
CA ASP A 135 -20.40 -15.34 -7.32
C ASP A 135 -20.86 -14.82 -5.95
N ASP A 136 -19.94 -14.68 -5.00
CA ASP A 136 -20.19 -14.18 -3.64
C ASP A 136 -20.17 -12.64 -3.51
N MET A 137 -20.09 -11.91 -4.63
CA MET A 137 -19.91 -10.47 -4.64
C MET A 137 -21.23 -9.71 -4.54
N ILE A 138 -21.42 -8.93 -3.47
CA ILE A 138 -22.57 -8.05 -3.30
C ILE A 138 -22.19 -6.63 -3.75
N LEU A 139 -22.60 -6.26 -4.97
CA LEU A 139 -22.48 -4.90 -5.47
C LEU A 139 -23.68 -4.05 -5.07
N THR A 140 -23.41 -2.85 -4.59
CA THR A 140 -24.41 -1.84 -4.24
C THR A 140 -24.55 -0.80 -5.35
N GLN A 141 -25.65 -0.03 -5.34
CA GLN A 141 -25.81 1.11 -6.25
C GLN A 141 -24.69 2.14 -6.08
N LEU A 142 -24.16 2.30 -4.86
CA LEU A 142 -23.05 3.21 -4.60
C LEU A 142 -21.77 2.76 -5.29
N ASP A 143 -21.49 1.44 -5.33
CA ASP A 143 -20.34 0.89 -6.05
C ASP A 143 -20.40 1.28 -7.54
N HIS A 144 -21.57 1.14 -8.17
CA HIS A 144 -21.78 1.56 -9.56
C HIS A 144 -21.59 3.07 -9.75
N HIS A 145 -22.11 3.88 -8.83
CA HIS A 145 -22.00 5.34 -8.92
C HIS A 145 -20.56 5.83 -8.74
N LEU A 146 -19.82 5.26 -7.78
CA LEU A 146 -18.40 5.56 -7.58
C LEU A 146 -17.56 5.13 -8.79
N GLN A 147 -17.87 3.98 -9.38
CA GLN A 147 -17.19 3.52 -10.58
C GLN A 147 -17.44 4.46 -11.77
N GLN A 148 -18.69 4.86 -12.00
CA GLN A 148 -19.04 5.80 -13.06
C GLN A 148 -18.35 7.15 -12.85
N ASN A 149 -18.32 7.67 -11.62
CA ASN A 149 -17.61 8.90 -11.28
C ASN A 149 -16.11 8.79 -11.58
N ARG A 150 -15.47 7.67 -11.20
CA ARG A 150 -14.06 7.38 -11.53
C ARG A 150 -13.84 7.38 -13.05
N PHE A 151 -14.71 6.73 -13.81
CA PHE A 151 -14.58 6.66 -15.28
C PHE A 151 -14.73 8.01 -15.95
N VAL A 152 -15.68 8.84 -15.52
CA VAL A 152 -15.82 10.21 -16.02
C VAL A 152 -14.54 11.02 -15.75
N GLN A 153 -13.95 10.87 -14.56
CA GLN A 153 -12.70 11.53 -14.22
C GLN A 153 -11.50 11.00 -15.02
N PHE A 154 -11.39 9.68 -15.23
CA PHE A 154 -10.34 9.10 -16.08
C PHE A 154 -10.46 9.58 -17.52
N SER A 155 -11.66 9.57 -18.09
CA SER A 155 -11.89 10.07 -19.44
C SER A 155 -11.52 11.56 -19.57
N SER A 156 -11.90 12.40 -18.60
CA SER A 156 -11.47 13.80 -18.57
C SER A 156 -9.95 13.95 -18.44
N MET A 157 -9.31 13.15 -17.60
CA MET A 157 -7.86 13.17 -17.42
C MET A 157 -7.14 12.74 -18.70
N ARG A 158 -7.63 11.69 -19.36
CA ARG A 158 -7.10 11.20 -20.64
C ARG A 158 -7.20 12.27 -21.73
N GLU A 159 -8.35 12.92 -21.87
CA GLU A 159 -8.51 14.03 -22.82
C GLU A 159 -7.51 15.16 -22.57
N LYS A 160 -7.37 15.60 -21.30
CA LYS A 160 -6.38 16.63 -20.91
C LYS A 160 -4.94 16.21 -21.24
N LEU A 161 -4.60 14.94 -21.06
CA LEU A 161 -3.27 14.38 -21.33
C LEU A 161 -3.01 14.25 -22.83
N GLU A 162 -4.01 13.82 -23.61
CA GLU A 162 -3.93 13.73 -25.07
C GLU A 162 -3.76 15.12 -25.69
N ILE A 163 -4.58 16.10 -25.28
CA ILE A 163 -4.43 17.50 -25.71
C ILE A 163 -3.03 18.01 -25.37
N PHE A 164 -2.53 17.75 -24.16
CA PHE A 164 -1.19 18.15 -23.77
C PHE A 164 -0.12 17.48 -24.65
N LYS A 165 -0.21 16.17 -24.87
CA LYS A 165 0.71 15.40 -25.72
C LYS A 165 0.81 15.97 -27.14
N TYR A 166 -0.32 16.27 -27.77
CA TYR A 166 -0.36 16.78 -29.14
C TYR A 166 -0.05 18.28 -29.25
N SER A 167 -0.40 19.07 -28.23
CA SER A 167 -0.10 20.51 -28.20
C SER A 167 1.34 20.84 -27.77
N ALA A 168 2.05 19.88 -27.18
CA ALA A 168 3.43 20.02 -26.73
C ALA A 168 4.47 19.59 -27.79
N MET A 169 4.19 19.86 -29.08
CA MET A 169 5.23 19.84 -30.14
C MET A 169 6.33 20.89 -29.91
N GLU A 170 6.15 21.82 -28.97
CA GLU A 170 7.14 22.79 -28.53
C GLU A 170 7.90 22.26 -27.31
N VAL A 171 9.22 22.12 -27.45
CA VAL A 171 10.19 21.67 -26.43
C VAL A 171 9.99 22.36 -25.06
N SER A 172 9.64 23.65 -25.07
CA SER A 172 9.44 24.46 -23.85
C SER A 172 8.27 24.01 -22.97
N LYS A 173 7.29 23.29 -23.51
CA LYS A 173 6.12 22.81 -22.74
C LYS A 173 6.40 21.50 -22.01
N MET A 174 7.45 20.77 -22.39
CA MET A 174 7.76 19.45 -21.86
C MET A 174 8.73 19.47 -20.68
N GLU A 175 9.28 20.64 -20.34
CA GLU A 175 10.15 20.83 -19.17
C GLU A 175 9.30 21.02 -17.91
N GLU A 176 9.33 22.20 -17.29
CA GLU A 176 8.58 22.51 -16.08
C GLU A 176 7.06 22.27 -16.22
N PRO A 177 6.38 22.67 -17.32
CA PRO A 177 4.95 22.45 -17.45
C PRO A 177 4.57 20.97 -17.58
N GLY A 178 5.44 20.16 -18.17
CA GLY A 178 5.28 18.70 -18.27
C GLY A 178 5.32 18.04 -16.89
N ILE A 179 6.33 18.38 -16.09
CA ILE A 179 6.48 17.88 -14.71
C ILE A 179 5.27 18.30 -13.86
N GLN A 180 4.85 19.57 -13.95
CA GLN A 180 3.65 20.06 -13.26
C GLN A 180 2.39 19.30 -13.69
N LYS A 181 2.28 18.92 -14.97
CA LYS A 181 1.14 18.14 -15.47
C LYS A 181 1.12 16.73 -14.87
N LEU A 182 2.26 16.04 -14.80
CA LEU A 182 2.36 14.73 -14.15
C LEU A 182 2.00 14.82 -12.66
N MET A 183 2.46 15.86 -11.97
CA MET A 183 2.12 16.11 -10.56
C MET A 183 0.61 16.32 -10.36
N ALA A 184 -0.02 17.13 -11.22
CA ALA A 184 -1.46 17.37 -11.14
C ALA A 184 -2.27 16.09 -11.36
N CYS A 185 -1.91 15.30 -12.38
CA CYS A 185 -2.55 14.01 -12.64
C CYS A 185 -2.36 13.03 -11.48
N ALA A 186 -1.17 12.96 -10.88
CA ALA A 186 -0.92 12.09 -9.72
C ALA A 186 -1.82 12.46 -8.53
N LYS A 187 -2.03 13.77 -8.29
CA LYS A 187 -2.92 14.26 -7.24
C LYS A 187 -4.40 13.94 -7.53
N GLU A 188 -4.86 14.15 -8.76
CA GLU A 188 -6.21 13.76 -9.17
C GLU A 188 -6.43 12.24 -8.95
N LEU A 189 -5.42 11.39 -9.23
CA LEU A 189 -5.49 9.95 -8.96
C LEU A 189 -5.51 9.62 -7.47
N GLU A 190 -4.77 10.33 -6.62
CA GLU A 190 -4.77 10.09 -5.17
C GLU A 190 -6.16 10.23 -4.56
N GLU A 191 -6.91 11.24 -5.00
CA GLU A 191 -8.28 11.49 -4.55
C GLU A 191 -9.22 10.35 -4.94
N LEU A 192 -8.93 9.63 -6.03
CA LEU A 192 -9.72 8.52 -6.54
C LEU A 192 -9.42 7.16 -5.88
N ILE A 193 -8.28 7.02 -5.20
CA ILE A 193 -7.87 5.79 -4.51
C ILE A 193 -8.74 5.54 -3.27
N ILE A 194 -9.19 6.59 -2.60
CA ILE A 194 -9.92 6.47 -1.34
C ILE A 194 -11.32 5.92 -1.62
N ASP A 195 -11.64 4.80 -0.98
CA ASP A 195 -12.96 4.18 -1.03
C ASP A 195 -13.49 3.99 0.39
N ALA A 196 -14.49 4.78 0.77
CA ALA A 196 -15.07 4.75 2.10
C ALA A 196 -15.85 3.45 2.40
N GLN A 197 -16.16 2.65 1.37
CA GLN A 197 -16.85 1.37 1.52
C GLN A 197 -15.88 0.22 1.84
N ILE A 198 -14.56 0.47 1.92
CA ILE A 198 -13.58 -0.51 2.42
C ILE A 198 -13.65 -0.51 3.95
N SER A 199 -14.44 -1.43 4.49
CA SER A 199 -14.72 -1.58 5.92
C SER A 199 -13.69 -2.44 6.66
N ILE A 200 -12.93 -3.27 5.94
CA ILE A 200 -11.97 -4.19 6.54
C ILE A 200 -10.88 -3.40 7.30
N PRO A 201 -10.60 -3.72 8.57
CA PRO A 201 -9.59 -3.01 9.33
C PRO A 201 -8.19 -3.42 8.90
N ASN A 202 -7.20 -2.61 9.27
CA ASN A 202 -5.81 -2.95 9.09
C ASN A 202 -5.42 -4.19 9.90
N VAL A 203 -4.49 -4.98 9.36
CA VAL A 203 -3.81 -6.02 10.14
C VAL A 203 -2.94 -5.35 11.19
N ILE A 204 -3.08 -5.77 12.43
CA ILE A 204 -2.30 -5.30 13.56
C ILE A 204 -1.32 -6.38 13.96
N VAL A 205 -0.04 -6.01 14.04
CA VAL A 205 1.00 -6.87 14.60
C VAL A 205 1.38 -6.32 15.97
N TRP A 206 1.16 -7.10 17.01
CA TRP A 206 1.49 -6.77 18.38
C TRP A 206 2.85 -7.34 18.76
N MET A 207 3.62 -6.58 19.53
CA MET A 207 4.77 -7.08 20.26
C MET A 207 4.39 -7.17 21.73
N LEU A 208 4.42 -8.40 22.25
CA LEU A 208 4.10 -8.78 23.61
C LEU A 208 5.40 -9.08 24.36
N VAL A 209 5.51 -8.59 25.59
CA VAL A 209 6.59 -8.91 26.54
C VAL A 209 5.94 -9.43 27.80
N ASP A 210 6.27 -10.67 28.19
CA ASP A 210 5.65 -11.35 29.34
C ASP A 210 4.11 -11.25 29.35
N ARG A 211 3.51 -11.35 28.15
CA ARG A 211 2.06 -11.26 27.84
C ARG A 211 1.45 -9.85 27.89
N GLU A 212 2.24 -8.80 28.14
CA GLU A 212 1.79 -7.41 27.99
C GLU A 212 2.15 -6.84 26.62
N ALA A 213 1.20 -6.16 25.96
CA ALA A 213 1.48 -5.43 24.73
C ALA A 213 2.36 -4.19 25.00
N VAL A 214 3.53 -4.13 24.38
CA VAL A 214 4.48 -3.01 24.53
C VAL A 214 4.58 -2.15 23.28
N ALA A 215 4.32 -2.73 22.10
CA ALA A 215 4.38 -2.04 20.82
C ALA A 215 3.45 -2.67 19.79
N PHE A 216 3.11 -1.94 18.74
CA PHE A 216 2.28 -2.43 17.65
C PHE A 216 2.68 -1.85 16.29
N ALA A 217 2.36 -2.55 15.22
CA ALA A 217 2.39 -2.04 13.85
C ALA A 217 1.01 -2.21 13.20
N LYS A 218 0.63 -1.28 12.32
CA LYS A 218 -0.59 -1.38 11.51
C LYS A 218 -0.20 -1.55 10.05
N ILE A 219 -0.79 -2.54 9.38
CA ILE A 219 -0.55 -2.85 7.97
C ILE A 219 -1.91 -2.78 7.25
N PRO A 220 -2.10 -1.83 6.32
CA PRO A 220 -3.33 -1.77 5.55
C PRO A 220 -3.56 -3.03 4.73
N VAL A 221 -4.78 -3.56 4.76
CA VAL A 221 -5.13 -4.79 4.02
C VAL A 221 -4.94 -4.57 2.51
N SER A 222 -5.28 -3.38 2.01
CA SER A 222 -5.07 -3.02 0.61
C SER A 222 -3.63 -3.20 0.14
N GLU A 223 -2.63 -2.98 1.00
CA GLU A 223 -1.20 -3.11 0.66
C GLU A 223 -0.74 -4.56 0.55
N ILE A 224 -1.46 -5.52 1.15
CA ILE A 224 -1.06 -6.93 1.23
C ILE A 224 -2.07 -7.89 0.60
N THR A 225 -3.19 -7.38 0.06
CA THR A 225 -4.24 -8.18 -0.58
C THR A 225 -3.70 -8.86 -1.83
N PHE A 226 -3.96 -10.15 -1.95
CA PHE A 226 -3.60 -10.94 -3.12
C PHE A 226 -4.64 -10.85 -4.24
N SER A 227 -4.16 -10.74 -5.48
CA SER A 227 -4.92 -10.93 -6.71
C SER A 227 -4.06 -11.70 -7.70
N THR A 228 -4.70 -12.43 -8.62
CA THR A 228 -4.01 -13.07 -9.74
C THR A 228 -3.47 -12.05 -10.74
N ASN A 229 -4.01 -10.82 -10.73
CA ASN A 229 -3.50 -9.72 -11.53
C ASN A 229 -2.67 -8.77 -10.65
N GLU A 230 -1.39 -8.59 -10.98
CA GLU A 230 -0.47 -7.76 -10.19
C GLU A 230 -0.96 -6.31 -10.03
N MET A 231 -1.64 -5.74 -11.03
CA MET A 231 -2.17 -4.38 -10.96
C MET A 231 -3.23 -4.22 -9.87
N ARG A 232 -3.92 -5.30 -9.49
CA ARG A 232 -4.94 -5.32 -8.44
C ARG A 232 -4.39 -5.75 -7.08
N SER A 233 -3.25 -6.43 -7.08
CA SER A 233 -2.57 -6.87 -5.86
C SER A 233 -2.00 -5.68 -5.10
N GLY A 234 -2.07 -5.80 -3.78
CA GLY A 234 -1.41 -4.87 -2.87
C GLY A 234 0.07 -4.72 -3.19
N ILE A 235 0.61 -3.53 -3.00
CA ILE A 235 1.98 -3.19 -3.40
C ILE A 235 3.05 -4.07 -2.74
N ASP A 236 2.78 -4.51 -1.50
CA ASP A 236 3.64 -5.34 -0.66
C ASP A 236 3.16 -6.81 -0.60
N CYS A 237 2.12 -7.18 -1.36
CA CYS A 237 1.63 -8.55 -1.42
C CYS A 237 2.74 -9.52 -1.88
N GLY A 238 3.01 -10.54 -1.07
CA GLY A 238 4.05 -11.55 -1.36
C GLY A 238 5.49 -11.04 -1.27
N LYS A 239 5.72 -9.81 -0.79
CA LYS A 239 7.04 -9.20 -0.70
C LYS A 239 7.56 -9.18 0.74
N LEU A 240 8.88 -9.34 0.89
CA LEU A 240 9.53 -9.15 2.18
C LEU A 240 9.55 -7.65 2.51
N LYS A 241 8.84 -7.25 3.57
CA LYS A 241 8.75 -5.86 4.03
C LYS A 241 9.23 -5.72 5.46
N THR A 242 10.04 -4.68 5.72
CA THR A 242 10.39 -4.28 7.08
C THR A 242 9.28 -3.40 7.64
N ILE A 243 8.71 -3.78 8.78
CA ILE A 243 7.69 -3.01 9.49
C ILE A 243 8.28 -2.41 10.77
N TYR A 244 7.92 -1.16 11.05
CA TYR A 244 8.37 -0.44 12.24
C TYR A 244 7.26 -0.39 13.28
N PHE A 245 7.56 -0.82 14.50
CA PHE A 245 6.62 -0.83 15.60
C PHE A 245 6.56 0.53 16.30
N LYS A 246 5.36 0.95 16.69
CA LYS A 246 5.08 2.10 17.54
C LYS A 246 4.96 1.64 18.99
N TRP A 247 5.66 2.30 19.90
CA TRP A 247 5.61 2.01 21.34
C TRP A 247 4.29 2.48 21.95
N ILE A 248 3.68 1.64 22.79
CA ILE A 248 2.42 1.96 23.50
C ILE A 248 2.69 2.88 24.69
N LYS A 249 3.72 2.55 25.49
CA LYS A 249 4.16 3.40 26.61
C LYS A 249 5.23 4.36 26.12
N GLN A 250 4.85 5.60 25.76
CA GLN A 250 5.83 6.69 25.72
C GLN A 250 6.23 7.01 27.17
N LYS A 251 7.29 6.39 27.69
CA LYS A 251 7.99 7.01 28.82
C LYS A 251 8.48 8.37 28.31
N SER A 252 7.94 9.46 28.83
CA SER A 252 8.39 10.83 28.62
C SER A 252 9.80 11.01 29.20
N ASN A 253 10.79 10.38 28.57
CA ASN A 253 12.18 10.62 28.90
C ASN A 253 12.64 11.87 28.16
N ASN A 254 12.37 13.02 28.81
CA ASN A 254 13.30 14.14 28.84
C ASN A 254 14.68 13.59 29.26
N ARG A 255 15.45 13.10 28.30
CA ARG A 255 16.91 13.04 28.43
C ARG A 255 17.45 14.06 27.46
N LYS A 256 17.68 15.27 28.01
CA LYS A 256 18.64 16.21 27.43
C LYS A 256 19.92 15.40 27.17
N LEU A 257 20.28 15.30 25.90
CA LEU A 257 21.63 14.94 25.49
C LEU A 257 22.54 16.02 26.10
N MET A 258 23.32 15.63 27.10
CA MET A 258 24.56 16.29 27.47
C MET A 258 25.70 15.46 26.89
#